data_AF-A0A923LG51-F1
#
_entry.id   AF-A0A923LG51-F1
#
_cell.length_a   1.000
_cell.length_b   1.000
_cell.length_c   1.000
_cell.angle_alpha   90.00
_cell.angle_beta   90.00
_cell.angle_gamma   90.00
#
_symmetry.space_group_name_H-M   'P 1'
#
loop_
_entity.id
_entity.type
_entity.pdbx_description
1 polymer ?
#
loop_
_entity_poly.entity_id
_entity_poly.type
_entity_poly.pdbx_seq_one_letter_code
_entity_poly.pdbx_strand_id
1 'polypeptide(L)'
;MSYSSLWVMDKKFYGEVLAEFKNSWLFSPIIWDVLSDKYLPKKFGYIQSIIGSDGNNVWEQINDLMNHSDNTCERICWEMSNQCVYFTKDKECIADSILEFAKTHKEYLKDKEDNVGALEREHIIERFTEISDTIRSIDENAYPYFIFKNTSVDDGVERWFETYNEETDEYEPSSLKDFSEFATEFVVIENGGIKDFISNIDYDYYVKE
;
A
#
# COMPACT_ATOMS: atom_id res chain seq x y z
N MET A 1 12.11 -5.85 15.52
CA MET A 1 11.11 -4.76 15.34
C MET A 1 10.72 -4.80 13.88
N SER A 2 9.42 -4.76 13.57
CA SER A 2 8.94 -4.80 12.19
C SER A 2 9.21 -3.47 11.47
N TYR A 3 9.27 -3.51 10.15
CA TYR A 3 9.35 -2.35 9.27
C TYR A 3 8.39 -2.54 8.09
N SER A 4 7.96 -1.44 7.47
CA SER A 4 7.35 -1.46 6.13
C SER A 4 8.44 -1.11 5.10
N SER A 5 8.23 -1.40 3.82
CA SER A 5 9.21 -1.06 2.78
C SER A 5 8.57 -0.60 1.49
N LEU A 6 9.30 0.22 0.74
CA LEU A 6 8.95 0.58 -0.62
C LEU A 6 9.83 -0.24 -1.56
N TRP A 7 9.19 -1.05 -2.39
CA TRP A 7 9.82 -1.83 -3.44
C TRP A 7 9.69 -1.11 -4.77
N VAL A 8 10.73 -1.18 -5.58
CA VAL A 8 10.72 -0.74 -6.98
C VAL A 8 10.88 -1.93 -7.89
N MET A 9 10.28 -1.87 -9.06
CA MET A 9 10.30 -2.96 -10.03
C MET A 9 10.74 -2.45 -11.40
N ASP A 10 11.72 -3.14 -11.98
CA ASP A 10 12.36 -2.77 -13.24
C ASP A 10 11.50 -3.15 -14.47
N LYS A 11 11.98 -2.81 -15.67
CA LYS A 11 11.31 -3.16 -16.94
C LYS A 11 11.23 -4.67 -17.22
N LYS A 12 12.01 -5.48 -16.50
CA LYS A 12 12.00 -6.94 -16.59
C LYS A 12 11.20 -7.57 -15.45
N PHE A 13 10.49 -6.75 -14.67
CA PHE A 13 9.63 -7.14 -13.56
C PHE A 13 10.36 -7.83 -12.40
N TYR A 14 11.65 -7.54 -12.23
CA TYR A 14 12.39 -7.87 -11.01
C TYR A 14 12.23 -6.73 -10.01
N GLY A 15 12.07 -7.08 -8.73
CA GLY A 15 11.87 -6.14 -7.65
C GLY A 15 13.06 -6.04 -6.72
N GLU A 16 13.28 -4.86 -6.15
CA GLU A 16 14.21 -4.65 -5.06
C GLU A 16 13.69 -3.62 -4.06
N VAL A 17 14.18 -3.68 -2.82
CA VAL A 17 13.84 -2.72 -1.78
C VAL A 17 14.54 -1.40 -2.07
N LEU A 18 13.76 -0.34 -2.30
CA LEU A 18 14.29 1.02 -2.41
C LEU A 18 14.52 1.65 -1.04
N ALA A 19 13.58 1.46 -0.12
CA ALA A 19 13.63 2.05 1.22
C ALA A 19 12.89 1.19 2.25
N GLU A 20 13.39 1.21 3.48
CA GLU A 20 12.74 0.61 4.64
C GLU A 20 12.34 1.69 5.65
N PHE A 21 11.13 1.55 6.19
CA PHE A 21 10.56 2.48 7.14
C PHE A 21 10.31 1.75 8.46
N LYS A 22 11.10 2.08 9.48
CA LYS A 22 11.02 1.41 10.80
C LYS A 22 9.63 1.55 11.40
N ASN A 23 9.17 0.50 12.09
CA ASN A 23 7.85 0.40 12.67
C ASN A 23 6.74 0.39 11.61
N SER A 24 6.31 -0.83 11.24
CA SER A 24 5.24 -1.07 10.27
C SER A 24 3.86 -0.53 10.70
N TRP A 25 3.69 -0.16 11.97
CA TRP A 25 2.42 0.33 12.51
C TRP A 25 2.09 1.78 12.16
N LEU A 26 3.03 2.52 11.56
CA LEU A 26 2.92 3.97 11.39
C LEU A 26 2.32 4.41 10.05
N PHE A 27 1.91 3.48 9.19
CA PHE A 27 1.33 3.81 7.88
C PHE A 27 0.05 3.02 7.60
N SER A 28 0.13 1.79 7.09
CA SER A 28 -1.04 1.01 6.68
C SER A 28 -2.05 0.79 7.82
N PRO A 29 -1.63 0.42 9.06
CA PRO A 29 -2.56 0.32 10.17
C PRO A 29 -3.25 1.64 10.54
N ILE A 30 -2.58 2.79 10.37
CA ILE A 30 -3.21 4.11 10.57
C ILE A 30 -4.30 4.35 9.53
N ILE A 31 -4.03 4.03 8.26
CA ILE A 31 -5.02 4.14 7.18
C ILE A 31 -6.24 3.27 7.49
N TRP A 32 -6.01 2.02 7.88
CA TRP A 32 -7.07 1.07 8.23
C TRP A 32 -7.94 1.56 9.38
N ASP A 33 -7.34 2.02 10.47
CA ASP A 33 -8.06 2.46 11.66
C ASP A 33 -8.80 3.80 11.42
N VAL A 34 -8.22 4.72 10.64
CA VAL A 34 -8.88 5.97 10.21
C VAL A 34 -10.12 5.68 9.36
N LEU A 35 -9.99 4.83 8.34
CA LEU A 35 -11.12 4.44 7.49
C LEU A 35 -12.17 3.66 8.28
N SER A 36 -11.75 2.82 9.22
CA SER A 36 -12.66 2.09 10.11
C SER A 36 -13.45 3.04 11.02
N ASP A 37 -12.81 4.03 11.64
CA ASP A 37 -13.51 5.01 12.50
C ASP A 37 -14.44 5.94 11.70
N LYS A 38 -14.08 6.25 10.44
CA LYS A 38 -14.90 7.06 9.55
C LYS A 38 -16.16 6.35 9.08
N TYR A 39 -16.02 5.12 8.61
CA TYR A 39 -17.08 4.45 7.86
C TYR A 39 -17.87 3.42 8.67
N LEU A 40 -17.26 2.80 9.68
CA LEU A 40 -17.91 1.72 10.41
C LEU A 40 -18.41 2.19 11.78
N PRO A 41 -19.55 1.65 12.24
CA PRO A 41 -20.03 1.95 13.58
C PRO A 41 -19.08 1.36 14.63
N LYS A 42 -18.96 2.02 15.78
CA LYS A 42 -18.19 1.48 16.92
C LYS A 42 -18.86 0.24 17.49
N LYS A 43 -18.06 -0.81 17.75
CA LYS A 43 -18.51 -2.05 18.39
C LYS A 43 -18.06 -2.04 19.85
N PHE A 44 -19.03 -2.12 20.78
CA PHE A 44 -18.78 -1.97 22.22
C PHE A 44 -18.04 -0.67 22.62
N GLY A 45 -18.21 0.41 21.83
CA GLY A 45 -17.53 1.69 22.06
C GLY A 45 -16.08 1.76 21.57
N TYR A 46 -15.64 0.76 20.80
CA TYR A 46 -14.31 0.71 20.17
C TYR A 46 -14.42 0.75 18.66
N ILE A 47 -13.36 1.28 18.03
CA ILE A 47 -13.17 1.21 16.57
C ILE A 47 -12.99 -0.26 16.20
N GLN A 48 -13.59 -0.66 15.09
CA GLN A 48 -13.40 -2.01 14.54
C GLN A 48 -12.05 -2.03 13.82
N SER A 49 -11.25 -3.07 14.01
CA SER A 49 -9.92 -3.16 13.39
C SER A 49 -9.86 -4.32 12.41
N ILE A 50 -9.13 -4.09 11.32
CA ILE A 50 -8.74 -5.13 10.34
C ILE A 50 -7.79 -6.13 11.01
N ILE A 51 -7.06 -5.71 12.04
CA ILE A 51 -6.15 -6.57 12.79
C ILE A 51 -6.90 -7.17 13.97
N GLY A 52 -7.35 -8.42 13.84
CA GLY A 52 -8.03 -9.14 14.91
C GLY A 52 -8.96 -10.24 14.42
N SER A 53 -9.74 -10.81 15.34
CA SER A 53 -10.62 -11.95 15.07
C SER A 53 -11.75 -11.67 14.06
N ASP A 54 -12.25 -10.43 14.02
CA ASP A 54 -13.28 -9.98 13.07
C ASP A 54 -12.67 -9.29 11.83
N GLY A 55 -11.33 -9.32 11.70
CA GLY A 55 -10.56 -8.52 10.76
C GLY A 55 -10.99 -8.66 9.30
N ASN A 56 -11.23 -9.90 8.84
CA ASN A 56 -11.66 -10.15 7.45
C ASN A 56 -12.99 -9.47 7.13
N ASN A 57 -13.96 -9.50 8.05
CA ASN A 57 -15.26 -8.87 7.85
C ASN A 57 -15.15 -7.33 7.88
N VAL A 58 -14.23 -6.78 8.68
CA VAL A 58 -13.94 -5.33 8.68
C VAL A 58 -13.30 -4.93 7.34
N TRP A 59 -12.32 -5.72 6.88
CA TRP A 59 -11.66 -5.50 5.59
C TRP A 59 -12.66 -5.57 4.43
N GLU A 60 -13.52 -6.59 4.36
CA GLU A 60 -14.52 -6.73 3.28
C GLU A 60 -15.47 -5.53 3.20
N GLN A 61 -15.95 -5.03 4.35
CA GLN A 61 -16.82 -3.86 4.39
C GLN A 61 -16.12 -2.59 3.92
N ILE A 62 -14.88 -2.34 4.37
CA ILE A 62 -14.12 -1.16 3.92
C ILE A 62 -13.75 -1.30 2.45
N ASN A 63 -13.38 -2.49 2.00
CA ASN A 63 -13.05 -2.75 0.60
C ASN A 63 -14.24 -2.46 -0.32
N ASP A 64 -15.45 -2.91 0.05
CA ASP A 64 -16.67 -2.59 -0.69
C ASP A 64 -16.92 -1.08 -0.76
N LEU A 65 -16.74 -0.37 0.36
CA LEU A 65 -16.89 1.09 0.40
C LEU A 65 -15.86 1.80 -0.48
N MET A 66 -14.59 1.39 -0.43
CA MET A 66 -13.51 2.02 -1.20
C MET A 66 -13.66 1.77 -2.71
N ASN A 67 -14.13 0.58 -3.11
CA ASN A 67 -14.43 0.28 -4.51
C ASN A 67 -15.53 1.17 -5.12
N HIS A 68 -16.40 1.74 -4.29
CA HIS A 68 -17.46 2.66 -4.71
C HIS A 68 -17.18 4.12 -4.34
N SER A 69 -16.00 4.42 -3.78
CA SER A 69 -15.63 5.77 -3.34
C SER A 69 -15.16 6.63 -4.52
N ASP A 70 -15.61 7.89 -4.54
CA ASP A 70 -15.10 8.94 -5.42
C ASP A 70 -13.95 9.74 -4.78
N ASN A 71 -13.59 9.42 -3.54
CA ASN A 71 -12.48 10.04 -2.84
C ASN A 71 -11.14 9.39 -3.22
N THR A 72 -10.43 10.03 -4.16
CA THR A 72 -9.13 9.56 -4.66
C THR A 72 -8.12 9.29 -3.54
N CYS A 73 -7.98 10.19 -2.56
CA CYS A 73 -6.92 10.06 -1.57
C CYS A 73 -7.14 8.84 -0.66
N GLU A 74 -8.39 8.58 -0.28
CA GLU A 74 -8.76 7.38 0.48
C GLU A 74 -8.54 6.12 -0.33
N ARG A 75 -8.97 6.12 -1.60
CA ARG A 75 -8.85 4.95 -2.47
C ARG A 75 -7.38 4.60 -2.71
N ILE A 76 -6.53 5.58 -3.02
CA ILE A 76 -5.08 5.34 -3.18
C ILE A 76 -4.45 4.83 -1.90
N CYS A 77 -4.72 5.43 -0.74
CA CYS A 77 -4.18 4.97 0.53
C CYS A 77 -4.66 3.54 0.87
N TRP A 78 -5.92 3.21 0.58
CA TRP A 78 -6.47 1.88 0.75
C TRP A 78 -5.78 0.85 -0.15
N GLU A 79 -5.71 1.08 -1.46
CA GLU A 79 -5.12 0.10 -2.39
C GLU A 79 -3.63 -0.07 -2.20
N MET A 80 -2.92 0.97 -1.77
CA MET A 80 -1.53 0.87 -1.38
C MET A 80 -1.35 -0.04 -0.17
N SER A 81 -2.29 -0.01 0.78
CA SER A 81 -2.31 -0.92 1.92
C SER A 81 -2.74 -2.35 1.54
N ASN A 82 -3.34 -2.55 0.36
CA ASN A 82 -3.58 -3.87 -0.24
C ASN A 82 -2.37 -4.38 -1.04
N GLN A 83 -1.24 -3.66 -1.03
CA GLN A 83 0.00 -4.01 -1.73
C GLN A 83 -0.17 -4.13 -3.25
N CYS A 84 -0.98 -3.25 -3.85
CA CYS A 84 -1.09 -3.17 -5.31
C CYS A 84 0.19 -2.60 -5.96
N VAL A 85 0.38 -2.88 -7.24
CA VAL A 85 1.46 -2.33 -8.06
C VAL A 85 1.04 -0.99 -8.65
N TYR A 86 1.87 0.03 -8.50
CA TYR A 86 1.65 1.35 -9.06
C TYR A 86 2.65 1.65 -10.18
N PHE A 87 2.21 2.40 -11.20
CA PHE A 87 3.09 2.93 -12.23
C PHE A 87 3.80 4.18 -11.72
N THR A 88 5.12 4.24 -11.87
CA THR A 88 5.93 5.37 -11.41
C THR A 88 5.60 6.67 -12.14
N LYS A 89 5.06 6.61 -13.37
CA LYS A 89 4.54 7.78 -14.11
C LYS A 89 3.46 8.56 -13.33
N ASP A 90 2.75 7.88 -12.42
CA ASP A 90 1.65 8.43 -11.62
C ASP A 90 2.10 8.82 -10.20
N LYS A 91 3.42 8.78 -9.90
CA LYS A 91 3.98 8.98 -8.55
C LYS A 91 3.59 10.31 -7.90
N GLU A 92 3.43 11.38 -8.66
CA GLU A 92 3.02 12.68 -8.11
C GLU A 92 1.58 12.63 -7.60
N CYS A 93 0.66 12.03 -8.37
CA CYS A 93 -0.73 11.85 -7.95
C CYS A 93 -0.82 11.01 -6.67
N ILE A 94 -0.01 9.95 -6.59
CA ILE A 94 0.01 9.03 -5.45
C ILE A 94 0.59 9.72 -4.22
N ALA A 95 1.75 10.38 -4.34
CA ALA A 95 2.39 11.11 -3.27
C ALA A 95 1.49 12.25 -2.73
N ASP A 96 0.86 13.01 -3.61
CA ASP A 96 -0.10 14.06 -3.23
C ASP A 96 -1.29 13.50 -2.47
N SER A 97 -1.82 12.36 -2.91
CA SER A 97 -2.93 11.67 -2.25
C SER A 97 -2.58 11.21 -0.82
N ILE A 98 -1.36 10.73 -0.59
CA ILE A 98 -0.88 10.36 0.76
C ILE A 98 -0.89 11.57 1.68
N LEU A 99 -0.36 12.70 1.21
CA LEU A 99 -0.32 13.93 1.99
C LEU A 99 -1.72 14.53 2.19
N GLU A 100 -2.59 14.43 1.18
CA GLU A 100 -3.98 14.88 1.27
C GLU A 100 -4.75 14.06 2.30
N PHE A 101 -4.60 12.74 2.31
CA PHE A 101 -5.20 11.85 3.30
C PHE A 101 -4.82 12.29 4.72
N ALA A 102 -3.52 12.48 4.97
CA ALA A 102 -3.00 12.94 6.26
C ALA A 102 -3.52 14.34 6.66
N LYS A 103 -3.76 15.22 5.69
CA LYS A 103 -4.26 16.59 5.94
C LYS A 103 -5.75 16.64 6.23
N THR A 104 -6.54 15.78 5.60
CA THR A 104 -8.00 15.89 5.54
C THR A 104 -8.76 14.96 6.48
N HIS A 105 -8.11 13.96 7.10
CA HIS A 105 -8.74 12.95 7.96
C HIS A 105 -8.34 13.05 9.44
N LYS A 106 -7.98 14.25 9.90
CA LYS A 106 -7.45 14.49 11.27
C LYS A 106 -8.48 14.28 12.37
N GLU A 107 -9.76 14.37 12.05
CA GLU A 107 -10.85 14.25 13.01
C GLU A 107 -11.16 12.81 13.43
N TYR A 108 -10.58 11.81 12.75
CA TYR A 108 -10.75 10.40 13.04
C TYR A 108 -9.62 9.85 13.90
N LEU A 109 -9.85 8.68 14.50
CA LEU A 109 -8.91 7.97 15.36
C LEU A 109 -8.37 8.87 16.48
N LYS A 110 -9.28 9.59 17.15
CA LYS A 110 -8.95 10.44 18.29
C LYS A 110 -8.68 9.61 19.53
N ASP A 111 -7.56 9.89 20.17
CA ASP A 111 -7.24 9.31 21.47
C ASP A 111 -8.17 9.88 22.56
N LYS A 112 -8.54 9.05 23.53
CA LYS A 112 -9.52 9.43 24.56
C LYS A 112 -8.94 10.37 25.62
N GLU A 113 -7.63 10.38 25.80
CA GLU A 113 -6.94 11.15 26.84
C GLU A 113 -6.65 12.59 26.38
N ASP A 114 -6.12 12.74 25.16
CA ASP A 114 -5.71 14.05 24.62
C ASP A 114 -6.66 14.60 23.53
N ASN A 115 -7.60 13.79 23.03
CA ASN A 115 -8.53 14.13 21.95
C ASN A 115 -7.83 14.57 20.65
N VAL A 116 -6.59 14.12 20.45
CA VAL A 116 -5.78 14.34 19.26
C VAL A 116 -5.92 13.14 18.32
N GLY A 117 -6.20 13.41 17.04
CA GLY A 117 -6.26 12.37 16.01
C GLY A 117 -4.89 11.79 15.68
N ALA A 118 -4.83 10.54 15.21
CA ALA A 118 -3.55 9.92 14.84
C ALA A 118 -2.77 10.74 13.78
N LEU A 119 -3.48 11.31 12.80
CA LEU A 119 -2.90 12.15 11.72
C LEU A 119 -2.56 13.59 12.17
N GLU A 120 -2.70 13.89 13.46
CA GLU A 120 -2.19 15.12 14.07
C GLU A 120 -0.89 14.88 14.86
N ARG A 121 -0.50 13.61 15.06
CA ARG A 121 0.73 13.26 15.77
C ARG A 121 1.94 13.41 14.85
N GLU A 122 2.94 14.13 15.32
CA GLU A 122 4.15 14.49 14.56
C GLU A 122 4.81 13.28 13.89
N HIS A 123 5.10 12.23 14.65
CA HIS A 123 5.74 11.01 14.12
C HIS A 123 4.92 10.27 13.04
N ILE A 124 3.59 10.43 13.03
CA ILE A 124 2.73 9.87 11.96
C ILE A 124 2.78 10.76 10.73
N ILE A 125 2.69 12.08 10.90
CA ILE A 125 2.83 13.05 9.81
C ILE A 125 4.20 12.91 9.13
N GLU A 126 5.26 12.78 9.92
CA GLU A 126 6.62 12.53 9.43
C GLU A 126 6.68 11.25 8.59
N ARG A 127 6.06 10.15 9.03
CA ARG A 127 6.03 8.90 8.27
C ARG A 127 5.28 9.04 6.94
N PHE A 128 4.10 9.66 6.93
CA PHE A 128 3.36 9.88 5.69
C PHE A 128 4.14 10.78 4.72
N THR A 129 4.84 11.79 5.24
CA THR A 129 5.69 12.68 4.45
C THR A 129 6.91 11.94 3.89
N GLU A 130 7.59 11.15 4.72
CA GLU A 130 8.75 10.34 4.35
C GLU A 130 8.43 9.38 3.19
N ILE A 131 7.30 8.66 3.28
CA ILE A 131 6.85 7.74 2.21
C ILE A 131 6.51 8.52 0.95
N SER A 132 5.75 9.60 1.06
CA SER A 132 5.40 10.48 -0.07
C SER A 132 6.64 10.98 -0.81
N ASP A 133 7.61 11.53 -0.08
CA ASP A 133 8.83 12.09 -0.67
C ASP A 133 9.71 11.00 -1.29
N THR A 134 9.77 9.81 -0.67
CA THR A 134 10.46 8.66 -1.24
C THR A 134 9.84 8.23 -2.57
N ILE A 135 8.51 8.14 -2.65
CA ILE A 135 7.79 7.83 -3.90
C ILE A 135 8.09 8.87 -4.99
N ARG A 136 8.08 10.18 -4.67
CA ARG A 136 8.43 11.23 -5.64
C ARG A 136 9.85 11.08 -6.20
N SER A 137 10.78 10.59 -5.37
CA SER A 137 12.19 10.45 -5.73
C SER A 137 12.52 9.26 -6.64
N ILE A 138 11.58 8.35 -6.91
CA ILE A 138 11.82 7.18 -7.76
C ILE A 138 12.22 7.64 -9.17
N ASP A 139 13.29 7.06 -9.72
CA ASP A 139 13.67 7.23 -11.13
C ASP A 139 12.75 6.37 -12.01
N GLU A 140 11.77 7.02 -12.64
CA GLU A 140 10.78 6.41 -13.53
C GLU A 140 11.41 5.67 -14.71
N ASN A 141 12.60 6.09 -15.17
CA ASN A 141 13.26 5.44 -16.32
C ASN A 141 13.87 4.09 -15.95
N ALA A 142 14.39 3.99 -14.72
CA ALA A 142 14.97 2.77 -14.18
C ALA A 142 13.87 1.83 -13.67
N TYR A 143 12.88 2.39 -12.96
CA TYR A 143 11.85 1.65 -12.26
C TYR A 143 10.46 2.14 -12.68
N PRO A 144 9.86 1.53 -13.70
CA PRO A 144 8.51 1.89 -14.16
C PRO A 144 7.40 1.58 -13.15
N TYR A 145 7.68 0.77 -12.12
CA TYR A 145 6.67 0.40 -11.13
C TYR A 145 7.22 0.43 -9.69
N PHE A 146 6.31 0.53 -8.73
CA PHE A 146 6.63 0.41 -7.31
C PHE A 146 5.48 -0.19 -6.50
N ILE A 147 5.80 -0.71 -5.32
CA ILE A 147 4.88 -1.40 -4.42
C ILE A 147 5.21 -0.98 -2.98
N PHE A 148 4.19 -0.70 -2.18
CA PHE A 148 4.37 -0.53 -0.75
C PHE A 148 4.09 -1.85 -0.02
N LYS A 149 5.09 -2.36 0.68
CA LYS A 149 4.95 -3.54 1.55
C LYS A 149 4.66 -3.11 2.97
N ASN A 150 3.58 -3.65 3.53
CA ASN A 150 3.06 -3.20 4.83
C ASN A 150 3.95 -3.57 6.02
N THR A 151 4.58 -4.74 6.00
CA THR A 151 5.32 -5.27 7.15
C THR A 151 6.39 -6.26 6.74
N SER A 152 7.46 -6.35 7.51
CA SER A 152 8.55 -7.32 7.36
C SER A 152 8.25 -8.68 7.99
N VAL A 153 7.02 -8.91 8.47
CA VAL A 153 6.65 -10.10 9.24
C VAL A 153 5.97 -11.16 8.36
N ASP A 154 5.46 -10.77 7.20
CA ASP A 154 5.05 -11.67 6.13
C ASP A 154 6.07 -11.66 4.99
N ASP A 155 6.00 -12.64 4.10
CA ASP A 155 6.82 -12.73 2.89
C ASP A 155 5.98 -12.39 1.65
N GLY A 156 5.01 -11.48 1.79
CA GLY A 156 3.95 -11.27 0.81
C GLY A 156 4.45 -10.73 -0.53
N VAL A 157 5.37 -9.76 -0.51
CA VAL A 157 5.90 -9.09 -1.71
C VAL A 157 7.22 -9.74 -2.16
N GLU A 158 8.05 -10.19 -1.21
CA GLU A 158 9.32 -10.86 -1.46
C GLU A 158 9.15 -12.08 -2.36
N ARG A 159 8.12 -12.89 -2.10
CA ARG A 159 7.82 -14.10 -2.88
C ARG A 159 7.52 -13.85 -4.36
N TRP A 160 7.28 -12.60 -4.76
CA TRP A 160 7.09 -12.23 -6.17
C TRP A 160 8.42 -12.14 -6.92
N PHE A 161 9.52 -11.94 -6.17
CA PHE A 161 10.84 -11.64 -6.70
C PHE A 161 11.91 -12.64 -6.28
N GLU A 162 11.55 -13.66 -5.51
CA GLU A 162 12.44 -14.72 -5.07
C GLU A 162 11.70 -16.08 -5.11
N THR A 163 12.37 -17.10 -5.64
CA THR A 163 11.86 -18.48 -5.65
C THR A 163 12.87 -19.39 -4.95
N TYR A 164 12.39 -20.24 -4.05
CA TYR A 164 13.24 -21.21 -3.37
C TYR A 164 13.59 -22.38 -4.30
N ASN A 165 14.90 -22.63 -4.47
CA ASN A 165 15.41 -23.76 -5.22
C ASN A 165 15.80 -24.90 -4.27
N GLU A 166 15.03 -26.00 -4.30
CA GLU A 166 15.26 -27.18 -3.45
C GLU A 166 16.58 -27.91 -3.75
N GLU A 167 17.12 -27.80 -4.97
CA GLU A 167 18.38 -28.48 -5.34
C GLU A 167 19.60 -27.78 -4.74
N THR A 168 19.56 -26.45 -4.65
CA THR A 168 20.66 -25.62 -4.14
C THR A 168 20.46 -25.20 -2.68
N ASP A 169 19.25 -25.35 -2.12
CA ASP A 169 18.86 -24.84 -0.80
C ASP A 169 19.02 -23.32 -0.68
N GLU A 170 18.79 -22.60 -1.79
CA GLU A 170 18.95 -21.14 -1.89
C GLU A 170 17.73 -20.48 -2.55
N TYR A 171 17.50 -19.20 -2.21
CA TYR A 171 16.53 -18.37 -2.92
C TYR A 171 17.19 -17.75 -4.16
N GLU A 172 16.54 -17.92 -5.30
CA GLU A 172 16.98 -17.36 -6.57
C GLU A 172 16.08 -16.20 -7.01
N PRO A 173 16.64 -15.13 -7.61
CA PRO A 173 15.84 -14.03 -8.12
C PRO A 173 14.81 -14.50 -9.16
N SER A 174 13.57 -14.07 -8.98
CA SER A 174 12.45 -14.32 -9.88
C SER A 174 11.78 -13.01 -10.31
N SER A 175 10.97 -13.09 -11.35
CA SER A 175 10.28 -11.95 -11.92
C SER A 175 8.78 -12.11 -11.71
N LEU A 176 8.07 -11.03 -11.39
CA LEU A 176 6.60 -11.08 -11.22
C LEU A 176 5.89 -11.60 -12.47
N LYS A 177 6.49 -11.42 -13.67
CA LYS A 177 5.96 -11.95 -14.93
C LYS A 177 5.91 -13.48 -15.00
N ASP A 178 6.76 -14.15 -14.23
CA ASP A 178 6.89 -15.61 -14.20
C ASP A 178 5.96 -16.21 -13.12
N PHE A 179 5.26 -15.36 -12.37
CA PHE A 179 4.36 -15.73 -11.29
C PHE A 179 3.00 -16.19 -11.82
N SER A 180 2.77 -17.52 -11.81
CA SER A 180 1.58 -18.13 -12.45
C SER A 180 0.26 -18.05 -11.66
N GLU A 181 0.32 -17.60 -10.41
CA GLU A 181 -0.86 -17.47 -9.54
C GLU A 181 -1.26 -16.00 -9.39
N PHE A 182 -2.49 -15.75 -8.93
CA PHE A 182 -2.89 -14.39 -8.60
C PHE A 182 -2.11 -13.93 -7.37
N ALA A 183 -1.43 -12.81 -7.50
CA ALA A 183 -0.58 -12.23 -6.46
C ALA A 183 -0.98 -10.79 -6.13
N THR A 184 -1.24 -9.97 -7.16
CA THR A 184 -1.47 -8.54 -7.02
C THR A 184 -2.14 -7.98 -8.28
N GLU A 185 -2.51 -6.70 -8.21
CA GLU A 185 -3.10 -5.95 -9.30
C GLU A 185 -2.29 -4.68 -9.58
N PHE A 186 -2.20 -4.32 -10.85
CA PHE A 186 -1.68 -3.03 -11.31
C PHE A 186 -2.80 -2.00 -11.28
N VAL A 187 -2.57 -0.90 -10.56
CA VAL A 187 -3.54 0.20 -10.43
C VAL A 187 -3.41 1.14 -11.62
N VAL A 188 -4.46 1.24 -12.43
CA VAL A 188 -4.50 2.17 -13.56
C VAL A 188 -5.07 3.50 -13.11
N ILE A 189 -4.26 4.56 -13.14
CA ILE A 189 -4.67 5.93 -12.79
C ILE A 189 -4.84 6.75 -14.07
N GLU A 190 -5.98 7.42 -14.20
CA GLU A 190 -6.26 8.35 -15.29
C GLU A 190 -6.90 9.63 -14.73
N ASN A 191 -6.45 10.80 -15.20
CA ASN A 191 -6.97 12.10 -14.76
C ASN A 191 -7.00 12.29 -13.23
N GLY A 192 -6.02 11.69 -12.52
CA GLY A 192 -5.92 11.78 -11.06
C GLY A 192 -6.89 10.89 -10.29
N GLY A 193 -7.48 9.86 -10.91
CA GLY A 193 -8.34 8.88 -10.24
C GLY A 193 -8.06 7.46 -10.69
N ILE A 194 -8.36 6.48 -9.82
CA ILE A 194 -8.23 5.06 -10.15
C ILE A 194 -9.34 4.68 -11.14
N LYS A 195 -8.93 4.24 -12.32
CA LYS A 195 -9.81 3.90 -13.43
C LYS A 195 -10.12 2.41 -13.51
N ASP A 196 -9.10 1.58 -13.31
CA ASP A 196 -9.17 0.14 -13.48
C ASP A 196 -8.07 -0.58 -12.70
N PHE A 197 -8.19 -1.90 -12.60
CA PHE A 197 -7.18 -2.79 -12.05
C PHE A 197 -6.88 -3.89 -13.07
N ILE A 198 -5.59 -4.23 -13.21
CA ILE A 198 -5.15 -5.31 -14.09
C ILE A 198 -4.45 -6.35 -13.23
N SER A 199 -4.99 -7.57 -13.15
CA SER A 199 -4.34 -8.64 -12.39
C SER A 199 -2.95 -8.94 -12.95
N ASN A 200 -2.03 -9.42 -12.10
CA ASN A 200 -0.72 -9.89 -12.58
C ASN A 200 -0.82 -11.05 -13.58
N ILE A 201 -1.96 -11.74 -13.66
CA ILE A 201 -2.18 -12.80 -14.66
C ILE A 201 -2.54 -12.20 -16.02
N ASP A 202 -3.35 -11.14 -16.01
CA ASP A 202 -3.90 -10.52 -17.22
C ASP A 202 -3.01 -9.38 -17.77
N TYR A 203 -1.96 -9.00 -17.04
CA TYR A 203 -1.05 -7.93 -17.42
C TYR A 203 -0.22 -8.32 -18.65
N ASP A 204 -0.16 -7.43 -19.65
CA ASP A 204 0.70 -7.63 -20.82
C ASP A 204 2.15 -7.30 -20.48
N TYR A 205 2.93 -8.32 -20.13
CA TYR A 205 4.36 -8.18 -19.83
C TYR A 205 5.24 -7.93 -21.06
N TYR A 206 4.67 -7.96 -22.27
CA TYR A 206 5.41 -7.89 -23.54
C TYR A 206 5.20 -6.57 -24.30
N VAL A 207 4.75 -5.50 -23.63
CA VAL A 207 4.64 -4.17 -24.23
C VAL A 207 5.99 -3.79 -24.86
N LYS A 208 6.00 -3.70 -26.19
CA LYS A 208 7.15 -3.29 -27.01
C LYS A 208 7.50 -1.84 -26.70
N GLU A 209 8.80 -1.60 -26.49
CA GLU A 209 9.43 -0.27 -26.37
C GLU A 209 8.93 0.75 -27.41
#